data_AF-A0A9D6NKS8-F1
#
_entry.id   AF-A0A9D6NKS8-F1
#
_cell.length_a   1.000
_cell.length_b   1.000
_cell.length_c   1.000
_cell.angle_alpha   90.00
_cell.angle_beta   90.00
_cell.angle_gamma   90.00
#
_symmetry.space_group_name_H-M   'P 1'
#
loop_
_entity.id
_entity.type
_entity.pdbx_description
1 polymer ?
#
loop_
_entity_poly.entity_id
_entity_poly.type
_entity_poly.pdbx_seq_one_letter_code
_entity_poly.pdbx_strand_id
1 'polypeptide(L)'
;MGMQTKGEKTFSLGLGLTNDCDLACAHCYRETLRIDRLSLDDVKAACESLPLRSVNLGTGENALHPQFREILEYLRPLHVKLSITSNGYSVSVLSDNQLRYFDSIEFSLDFPTEAEQDAFRGPGNWRLIMSQIERCHRLDIPVTITTVMMSINYDKLADVARLTASLRATLRINVYQSVKTDAFALTYDQFWTGFKKLFAESVLMVCNEPIVRAVLGIKEPRRGGCGQTTVRVTPKGEVLPCVYWPEQPLRLNDLEHQGECIVESKLFRRLATVPEFCRSCPFVESCGGGCAGRRRLRGRLNEPDEFCPFARGEMIDLRCEIAIGREFPKAASACTTIVQGNTIRV
;
A
#
# COMPACT_ATOMS: atom_id res chain seq x y z
N MET A 1 -36.71 17.40 -3.97
CA MET A 1 -35.31 17.88 -3.99
C MET A 1 -34.75 17.72 -2.58
N GLY A 2 -34.23 16.53 -2.26
CA GLY A 2 -33.53 16.30 -0.99
C GLY A 2 -32.06 16.64 -1.22
N MET A 3 -31.62 17.76 -0.67
CA MET A 3 -30.22 18.16 -0.67
C MET A 3 -29.48 17.17 0.23
N GLN A 4 -28.89 16.12 -0.37
CA GLN A 4 -27.92 15.28 0.33
C GLN A 4 -26.78 16.20 0.76
N THR A 5 -26.63 16.40 2.06
CA THR A 5 -25.43 16.98 2.67
C THR A 5 -24.25 16.12 2.22
N LYS A 6 -23.44 16.62 1.28
CA LYS A 6 -22.13 16.05 0.96
C LYS A 6 -21.35 16.01 2.27
N GLY A 7 -21.13 14.82 2.83
CA GLY A 7 -20.18 14.68 3.94
C GLY A 7 -18.82 15.21 3.51
N GLU A 8 -18.12 15.93 4.39
CA GLU A 8 -16.79 16.48 4.12
C GLU A 8 -15.85 15.36 3.64
N LYS A 9 -15.16 15.60 2.53
CA LYS A 9 -14.33 14.60 1.88
C LYS A 9 -12.98 14.54 2.59
N THR A 10 -12.77 13.56 3.46
CA THR A 10 -11.47 13.38 4.13
C THR A 10 -10.47 12.58 3.28
N PHE A 11 -9.17 12.85 3.45
CA PHE A 11 -8.08 12.27 2.66
C PHE A 11 -7.12 11.39 3.46
N SER A 12 -6.54 10.39 2.78
CA SER A 12 -5.36 9.66 3.24
C SER A 12 -4.12 10.16 2.51
N LEU A 13 -3.16 10.72 3.25
CA LEU A 13 -1.92 11.25 2.72
C LEU A 13 -0.79 10.23 2.91
N GLY A 14 -0.11 9.85 1.83
CA GLY A 14 1.11 9.06 1.90
C GLY A 14 2.32 9.96 1.73
N LEU A 15 3.17 10.08 2.75
CA LEU A 15 4.36 10.91 2.75
C LEU A 15 5.62 10.05 2.57
N GLY A 16 6.41 10.39 1.56
CA GLY A 16 7.79 9.97 1.41
C GLY A 16 8.74 10.98 2.00
N LEU A 17 9.16 10.79 3.26
CA LEU A 17 10.04 11.77 3.91
C LEU A 17 11.43 11.79 3.28
N THR A 18 11.94 10.62 2.91
CA THR A 18 13.27 10.43 2.30
C THR A 18 13.23 9.22 1.38
N ASN A 19 14.09 9.17 0.36
CA ASN A 19 14.38 7.91 -0.36
C ASN A 19 15.69 7.25 0.11
N ASP A 20 16.36 7.82 1.12
CA ASP A 20 17.48 7.19 1.81
C ASP A 20 17.00 5.93 2.55
N CYS A 21 17.83 4.88 2.60
CA CYS A 21 17.50 3.62 3.26
C CYS A 21 18.77 2.81 3.49
N ASP A 22 18.83 2.15 4.65
CA ASP A 22 19.91 1.27 5.10
C ASP A 22 19.90 -0.09 4.38
N LEU A 23 18.88 -0.38 3.55
CA LEU A 23 18.78 -1.57 2.72
C LEU A 23 18.66 -1.25 1.23
N ALA A 24 19.12 -2.17 0.38
CA ALA A 24 19.09 -2.07 -1.08
C ALA A 24 18.24 -3.18 -1.73
N CYS A 25 17.02 -3.42 -1.22
CA CYS A 25 16.17 -4.51 -1.68
C CYS A 25 15.95 -4.47 -3.22
N ALA A 26 16.21 -5.59 -3.89
CA ALA A 26 16.26 -5.65 -5.36
C ALA A 26 14.93 -5.31 -6.06
N HIS A 27 13.79 -5.50 -5.38
CA HIS A 27 12.46 -5.19 -5.90
C HIS A 27 12.00 -3.75 -5.61
N CYS A 28 12.79 -2.95 -4.90
CA CYS A 28 12.34 -1.64 -4.43
C CYS A 28 12.10 -0.67 -5.59
N TYR A 29 10.95 0.02 -5.57
CA TYR A 29 10.63 1.03 -6.58
C TYR A 29 11.34 2.37 -6.36
N ARG A 30 11.88 2.64 -5.16
CA ARG A 30 12.37 3.98 -4.78
C ARG A 30 13.52 4.42 -5.68
N GLU A 31 13.62 5.70 -6.01
CA GLU A 31 14.81 6.26 -6.69
C GLU A 31 16.06 6.08 -5.82
N THR A 32 17.20 5.75 -6.43
CA THR A 32 18.49 5.51 -5.73
C THR A 32 19.65 6.32 -6.29
N LEU A 33 19.47 7.05 -7.40
CA LEU A 33 20.53 7.85 -8.02
C LEU A 33 20.92 9.08 -7.20
N ARG A 34 20.00 9.60 -6.38
CA ARG A 34 20.22 10.74 -5.49
C ARG A 34 19.37 10.59 -4.24
N ILE A 35 19.78 11.25 -3.16
CA ILE A 35 18.98 11.32 -1.93
C ILE A 35 18.18 12.62 -1.96
N ASP A 36 16.86 12.50 -1.91
CA ASP A 36 15.89 13.57 -1.81
C ASP A 36 15.18 13.47 -0.45
N ARG A 37 14.78 14.62 0.11
CA ARG A 37 14.24 14.74 1.46
C ARG A 37 13.20 15.85 1.50
N LEU A 38 12.03 15.58 2.08
CA LEU A 38 11.04 16.63 2.39
C LEU A 38 11.48 17.37 3.65
N SER A 39 11.53 18.70 3.59
CA SER A 39 11.70 19.50 4.79
C SER A 39 10.48 19.38 5.70
N LEU A 40 10.62 19.80 6.97
CA LEU A 40 9.47 19.92 7.87
C LEU A 40 8.38 20.84 7.29
N ASP A 41 8.76 21.93 6.62
CA ASP A 41 7.79 22.87 6.06
C ASP A 41 7.06 22.30 4.83
N ASP A 42 7.73 21.46 4.03
CA ASP A 42 7.06 20.70 2.96
C ASP A 42 5.99 19.75 3.52
N VAL A 43 6.29 19.10 4.66
CA VAL A 43 5.33 18.22 5.34
C VAL A 43 4.15 19.01 5.90
N LYS A 44 4.39 20.18 6.49
CA LYS A 44 3.31 21.08 6.95
C LYS A 44 2.42 21.51 5.80
N ALA A 45 3.01 22.01 4.73
CA ALA A 45 2.29 22.44 3.53
C ALA A 45 1.39 21.32 2.99
N ALA A 46 1.92 20.10 2.87
CA ALA A 46 1.14 18.95 2.44
C ALA A 46 -0.02 18.59 3.38
N CYS A 47 0.18 18.68 4.69
CA CYS A 47 -0.84 18.33 5.68
C CYS A 47 -1.95 19.37 5.79
N GLU A 48 -1.60 20.66 5.71
CA GLU A 48 -2.53 21.78 5.83
C GLU A 48 -3.39 21.96 4.57
N SER A 49 -2.94 21.43 3.43
CA SER A 49 -3.66 21.52 2.15
C SER A 49 -4.88 20.60 2.04
N LEU A 50 -5.06 19.64 2.94
CA LEU A 50 -6.11 18.62 2.85
C LEU A 50 -6.76 18.35 4.20
N PRO A 51 -8.09 18.11 4.27
CA PRO A 51 -8.72 17.58 5.48
C PRO A 51 -8.30 16.11 5.66
N LEU A 52 -7.30 15.89 6.49
CA LEU A 52 -6.69 14.58 6.67
C LEU A 52 -7.46 13.69 7.63
N ARG A 53 -7.70 12.46 7.19
CA ARG A 53 -8.13 11.34 8.04
C ARG A 53 -6.96 10.50 8.52
N SER A 54 -5.93 10.35 7.70
CA SER A 54 -4.78 9.50 8.01
C SER A 54 -3.52 9.93 7.27
N VAL A 55 -2.38 9.73 7.91
CA VAL A 55 -1.04 9.90 7.33
C VAL A 55 -0.30 8.57 7.39
N ASN A 56 0.29 8.15 6.27
CA ASN A 56 1.18 7.00 6.22
C ASN A 56 2.58 7.47 5.80
N LEU A 57 3.57 7.19 6.64
CA LEU A 57 4.98 7.41 6.36
C LEU A 57 5.54 6.17 5.65
N GLY A 58 6.10 6.34 4.46
CA GLY A 58 6.68 5.26 3.66
C GLY A 58 7.70 5.80 2.66
N THR A 59 8.22 4.97 1.75
CA THR A 59 9.37 5.31 0.88
C THR A 59 10.67 5.48 1.67
N GLY A 60 11.77 4.89 1.17
CA GLY A 60 13.03 4.86 1.92
C GLY A 60 12.85 4.21 3.30
N GLU A 61 13.70 4.60 4.24
CA GLU A 61 13.57 4.30 5.67
C GLU A 61 13.51 5.62 6.46
N ASN A 62 12.34 5.91 7.03
CA ASN A 62 11.97 7.23 7.52
C ASN A 62 12.94 7.82 8.55
N ALA A 63 13.51 7.01 9.44
CA ALA A 63 14.43 7.49 10.47
C ALA A 63 15.81 7.92 9.97
N LEU A 64 16.14 7.68 8.69
CA LEU A 64 17.31 8.27 8.06
C LEU A 64 17.07 9.73 7.63
N HIS A 65 15.83 10.22 7.74
CA HIS A 65 15.55 11.64 7.56
C HIS A 65 16.08 12.43 8.79
N PRO A 66 16.92 13.47 8.61
CA PRO A 66 17.52 14.20 9.73
C PRO A 66 16.48 14.88 10.64
N GLN A 67 15.36 15.34 10.08
CA GLN A 67 14.26 15.95 10.82
C GLN A 67 13.15 14.95 11.19
N PHE A 68 13.40 13.63 11.13
CA PHE A 68 12.35 12.62 11.35
C PHE A 68 11.59 12.84 12.67
N ARG A 69 12.33 13.07 13.76
CA ARG A 69 11.73 13.30 15.09
C ARG A 69 10.91 14.59 15.14
N GLU A 70 11.42 15.69 14.57
CA GLU A 70 10.69 16.97 14.49
C GLU A 70 9.37 16.83 13.71
N ILE A 71 9.39 16.08 12.61
CA ILE A 71 8.20 15.77 11.82
C ILE A 71 7.18 14.97 12.63
N LEU A 72 7.62 13.98 13.43
CA LEU A 72 6.71 13.24 14.31
C LEU A 72 6.07 14.12 15.37
N GLU A 73 6.82 15.03 15.99
CA GLU A 73 6.27 15.99 16.96
C GLU A 73 5.24 16.93 16.31
N TYR A 74 5.42 17.32 15.05
CA TYR A 74 4.43 18.09 14.30
C TYR A 74 3.16 17.28 13.99
N LEU A 75 3.29 16.02 13.57
CA LEU A 75 2.14 15.20 13.17
C LEU A 75 1.26 14.81 14.36
N ARG A 76 1.83 14.69 15.57
CA ARG A 76 1.13 14.22 16.76
C ARG A 76 -0.14 15.02 17.13
N PRO A 77 -0.11 16.37 17.22
CA PRO A 77 -1.30 17.16 17.59
C PRO A 77 -2.37 17.24 16.48
N LEU A 78 -2.13 16.72 15.28
CA LEU A 78 -3.11 16.77 14.18
C LEU A 78 -4.29 15.79 14.37
N HIS A 79 -4.21 14.87 15.33
CA HIS A 79 -5.25 13.85 15.61
C HIS A 79 -5.66 13.01 14.38
N VAL A 80 -4.74 12.86 13.42
CA VAL A 80 -4.90 11.99 12.25
C VAL A 80 -4.46 10.57 12.58
N LYS A 81 -5.04 9.56 11.91
CA LYS A 81 -4.54 8.18 12.04
C LYS A 81 -3.15 8.08 11.43
N LEU A 82 -2.12 7.92 12.25
CA LEU A 82 -0.73 7.89 11.84
C LEU A 82 -0.22 6.45 11.74
N SER A 83 0.39 6.10 10.61
CA SER A 83 1.08 4.82 10.43
C SER A 83 2.42 4.98 9.75
N ILE A 84 3.28 3.97 9.92
CA ILE A 84 4.61 3.92 9.30
C ILE A 84 4.83 2.56 8.66
N THR A 85 5.44 2.54 7.48
CA THR A 85 6.01 1.34 6.85
C THR A 85 7.52 1.37 7.02
N SER A 86 8.08 0.33 7.64
CA SER A 86 9.49 0.26 7.99
C SER A 86 10.08 -1.11 7.66
N ASN A 87 11.38 -1.14 7.36
CA ASN A 87 12.16 -2.37 7.34
C ASN A 87 12.55 -2.87 8.74
N GLY A 88 12.17 -2.14 9.80
CA GLY A 88 12.50 -2.39 11.20
C GLY A 88 13.34 -1.27 11.84
N TYR A 89 14.18 -0.59 11.06
CA TYR A 89 15.15 0.38 11.57
C TYR A 89 14.49 1.63 12.17
N SER A 90 13.50 2.22 11.50
CA SER A 90 12.82 3.40 12.06
C SER A 90 12.16 3.10 13.40
N VAL A 91 11.62 1.89 13.56
CA VAL A 91 11.00 1.47 14.81
C VAL A 91 12.05 1.26 15.91
N SER A 92 13.21 0.70 15.57
CA SER A 92 14.26 0.41 16.55
C SER A 92 14.90 1.65 17.17
N VAL A 93 14.99 2.75 16.41
CA VAL A 93 15.63 4.00 16.89
C VAL A 93 14.66 4.97 17.58
N LEU A 94 13.34 4.72 17.52
CA LEU A 94 12.35 5.52 18.24
C LEU A 94 12.30 5.11 19.71
N SER A 95 11.94 6.07 20.59
CA SER A 95 11.61 5.76 21.99
C SER A 95 10.21 5.12 22.10
N ASP A 96 9.92 4.42 23.20
CA ASP A 96 8.59 3.84 23.43
C ASP A 96 7.47 4.90 23.41
N ASN A 97 7.75 6.11 23.92
CA ASN A 97 6.80 7.23 23.88
C ASN A 97 6.50 7.67 22.44
N GLN A 98 7.52 7.80 21.60
CA GLN A 98 7.35 8.17 20.20
C GLN A 98 6.68 7.05 19.39
N LEU A 99 6.93 5.78 19.70
CA LEU A 99 6.23 4.66 19.05
C LEU A 99 4.72 4.71 19.30
N ARG A 100 4.30 5.14 20.50
CA ARG A 100 2.88 5.34 20.84
C ARG A 100 2.22 6.50 20.06
N TYR A 101 2.96 7.24 19.24
CA TYR A 101 2.37 8.23 18.35
C TYR A 101 1.65 7.57 17.17
N PHE A 102 2.01 6.32 16.82
CA PHE A 102 1.45 5.59 15.70
C PHE A 102 0.24 4.75 16.11
N ASP A 103 -0.85 4.82 15.33
CA ASP A 103 -2.02 3.95 15.45
C ASP A 103 -1.74 2.54 14.92
N SER A 104 -0.76 2.38 14.04
CA SER A 104 -0.30 1.07 13.55
C SER A 104 1.09 1.14 12.93
N ILE A 105 1.83 0.04 13.01
CA ILE A 105 3.16 -0.11 12.41
C ILE A 105 3.10 -1.23 11.35
N GLU A 106 3.65 -0.96 10.17
CA GLU A 106 3.81 -1.92 9.08
C GLU A 106 5.28 -2.36 8.96
N PHE A 107 5.55 -3.66 9.13
CA PHE A 107 6.88 -4.22 8.88
C PHE A 107 6.94 -4.89 7.52
N SER A 108 8.01 -4.63 6.78
CA SER A 108 8.21 -5.20 5.45
C SER A 108 8.87 -6.58 5.53
N LEU A 109 8.08 -7.66 5.34
CA LEU A 109 8.53 -9.05 5.39
C LEU A 109 7.96 -9.79 4.17
N ASP A 110 8.83 -10.35 3.35
CA ASP A 110 8.48 -10.89 2.03
C ASP A 110 8.56 -12.43 1.96
N PHE A 111 9.23 -13.07 2.93
CA PHE A 111 9.47 -14.51 2.96
C PHE A 111 9.20 -15.12 4.35
N PRO A 112 8.82 -16.42 4.42
CA PRO A 112 8.38 -17.04 5.66
C PRO A 112 9.53 -17.49 6.60
N THR A 113 10.79 -17.32 6.19
CA THR A 113 11.96 -17.75 6.99
C THR A 113 13.04 -16.66 7.07
N GLU A 114 13.84 -16.70 8.14
CA GLU A 114 15.00 -15.81 8.35
C GLU A 114 15.98 -15.87 7.18
N ALA A 115 16.35 -17.08 6.75
CA ALA A 115 17.33 -17.29 5.69
C ALA A 115 16.90 -16.62 4.37
N GLU A 116 15.62 -16.75 4.00
CA GLU A 116 15.10 -16.18 2.75
C GLU A 116 14.90 -14.67 2.84
N GLN A 117 14.36 -14.19 3.96
CA GLN A 117 14.16 -12.76 4.21
C GLN A 117 15.49 -12.01 4.17
N ASP A 118 16.50 -12.53 4.87
CA ASP A 118 17.81 -11.90 4.97
C ASP A 118 18.59 -12.00 3.64
N ALA A 119 18.49 -13.13 2.94
CA ALA A 119 19.08 -13.27 1.61
C ALA A 119 18.51 -12.26 0.60
N PHE A 120 17.24 -11.86 0.76
CA PHE A 120 16.58 -10.97 -0.18
C PHE A 120 16.62 -9.48 0.21
N ARG A 121 16.44 -9.16 1.50
CA ARG A 121 16.34 -7.77 1.97
C ARG A 121 17.62 -7.27 2.63
N GLY A 122 18.42 -8.15 3.21
CA GLY A 122 19.69 -7.84 3.85
C GLY A 122 19.88 -8.60 5.18
N PRO A 123 21.13 -8.92 5.55
CA PRO A 123 21.43 -9.72 6.74
C PRO A 123 20.96 -9.03 8.03
N GLY A 124 20.38 -9.80 8.95
CA GLY A 124 19.85 -9.34 10.23
C GLY A 124 18.48 -8.67 10.17
N ASN A 125 17.88 -8.52 8.97
CA ASN A 125 16.60 -7.85 8.80
C ASN A 125 15.47 -8.60 9.52
N TRP A 126 15.43 -9.93 9.42
CA TRP A 126 14.45 -10.77 10.11
C TRP A 126 14.45 -10.54 11.61
N ARG A 127 15.62 -10.66 12.26
CA ARG A 127 15.75 -10.52 13.72
C ARG A 127 15.36 -9.12 14.19
N LEU A 128 15.74 -8.10 13.43
CA LEU A 128 15.32 -6.73 13.70
C LEU A 128 13.78 -6.63 13.68
N ILE A 129 13.13 -7.09 12.62
CA ILE A 129 11.68 -7.08 12.49
C ILE A 129 11.01 -7.83 13.66
N MET A 130 11.45 -9.06 13.97
CA MET A 130 10.85 -9.85 15.05
C MET A 130 10.98 -9.15 16.41
N SER A 131 12.15 -8.60 16.74
CA SER A 131 12.36 -7.86 17.99
C SER A 131 11.46 -6.61 18.09
N GLN A 132 11.21 -5.92 16.98
CA GLN A 132 10.38 -4.73 16.97
C GLN A 132 8.88 -5.08 17.00
N ILE A 133 8.46 -6.21 16.43
CA ILE A 133 7.09 -6.74 16.58
C ILE A 133 6.79 -7.04 18.04
N GLU A 134 7.68 -7.73 18.75
CA GLU A 134 7.54 -8.01 20.18
C GLU A 134 7.43 -6.72 21.00
N ARG A 135 8.26 -5.72 20.67
CA ARG A 135 8.19 -4.39 21.29
C ARG A 135 6.86 -3.70 21.03
N CYS A 136 6.32 -3.76 19.80
CA CYS A 136 5.01 -3.18 19.48
C CYS A 136 3.90 -3.84 20.31
N HIS A 137 3.91 -5.17 20.44
CA HIS A 137 2.94 -5.91 21.25
C HIS A 137 2.98 -5.53 22.72
N ARG A 138 4.18 -5.36 23.30
CA ARG A 138 4.33 -4.88 24.69
C ARG A 138 3.76 -3.48 24.91
N LEU A 139 3.69 -2.67 23.85
CA LEU A 139 3.16 -1.32 23.90
C LEU A 139 1.69 -1.24 23.44
N ASP A 140 1.05 -2.39 23.16
CA ASP A 140 -0.31 -2.49 22.62
C ASP A 140 -0.49 -1.75 21.28
N ILE A 141 0.57 -1.70 20.45
CA ILE A 141 0.55 -1.06 19.14
C ILE A 141 0.18 -2.11 18.07
N PRO A 142 -0.89 -1.90 17.28
CA PRO A 142 -1.27 -2.81 16.21
C PRO A 142 -0.17 -3.01 15.15
N VAL A 143 0.08 -4.28 14.81
CA VAL A 143 1.09 -4.68 13.82
C VAL A 143 0.43 -5.19 12.54
N THR A 144 0.96 -4.74 11.40
CA THR A 144 0.68 -5.30 10.08
C THR A 144 1.99 -5.75 9.44
N ILE A 145 2.02 -6.95 8.88
CA ILE A 145 3.09 -7.37 7.98
C ILE A 145 2.71 -6.94 6.56
N THR A 146 3.62 -6.28 5.86
CA THR A 146 3.45 -5.92 4.45
C THR A 146 4.40 -6.73 3.58
N THR A 147 3.83 -7.41 2.60
CA THR A 147 4.54 -8.28 1.65
C THR A 147 4.27 -7.82 0.22
N VAL A 148 5.30 -7.89 -0.62
CA VAL A 148 5.16 -7.74 -2.06
C VAL A 148 5.07 -9.12 -2.71
N MET A 149 3.97 -9.42 -3.40
CA MET A 149 3.83 -10.63 -4.21
C MET A 149 4.65 -10.47 -5.50
N MET A 150 5.61 -11.37 -5.69
CA MET A 150 6.58 -11.40 -6.77
C MET A 150 6.65 -12.79 -7.39
N SER A 151 7.23 -12.90 -8.58
CA SER A 151 7.46 -14.19 -9.26
C SER A 151 8.24 -15.23 -8.44
N ILE A 152 8.99 -14.77 -7.43
CA ILE A 152 9.87 -15.61 -6.60
C ILE A 152 9.28 -16.00 -5.23
N ASN A 153 8.13 -15.44 -4.83
CA ASN A 153 7.50 -15.72 -3.53
C ASN A 153 5.99 -15.94 -3.59
N TYR A 154 5.35 -15.80 -4.75
CA TYR A 154 3.89 -15.93 -4.91
C TYR A 154 3.35 -17.23 -4.31
N ASP A 155 4.11 -18.31 -4.40
CA ASP A 155 3.76 -19.64 -3.92
C ASP A 155 4.00 -19.86 -2.42
N LYS A 156 4.67 -18.91 -1.74
CA LYS A 156 4.99 -18.91 -0.30
C LYS A 156 4.08 -18.00 0.52
N LEU A 157 3.18 -17.25 -0.11
CA LEU A 157 2.33 -16.29 0.60
C LEU A 157 1.38 -16.94 1.61
N ALA A 158 1.02 -18.22 1.39
CA ALA A 158 0.31 -19.03 2.38
C ALA A 158 1.12 -19.23 3.67
N ASP A 159 2.43 -19.52 3.56
CA ASP A 159 3.33 -19.64 4.71
C ASP A 159 3.53 -18.29 5.40
N VAL A 160 3.66 -17.21 4.62
CA VAL A 160 3.75 -15.84 5.17
C VAL A 160 2.47 -15.47 5.93
N ALA A 161 1.28 -15.89 5.45
CA ALA A 161 0.02 -15.69 6.15
C ALA A 161 -0.01 -16.44 7.49
N ARG A 162 0.42 -17.71 7.52
CA ARG A 162 0.54 -18.50 8.75
C ARG A 162 1.51 -17.90 9.75
N LEU A 163 2.70 -17.47 9.29
CA LEU A 163 3.67 -16.75 10.11
C LEU A 163 3.06 -15.46 10.69
N THR A 164 2.37 -14.69 9.86
CA THR A 164 1.76 -13.44 10.31
C THR A 164 0.70 -13.68 11.38
N ALA A 165 -0.06 -14.77 11.28
CA ALA A 165 -1.01 -15.19 12.31
C ALA A 165 -0.34 -15.57 13.63
N SER A 166 0.78 -16.32 13.60
CA SER A 166 1.53 -16.68 14.83
C SER A 166 2.14 -15.45 15.51
N LEU A 167 2.46 -14.41 14.73
CA LEU A 167 2.93 -13.11 15.20
C LEU A 167 1.80 -12.18 15.69
N ARG A 168 0.54 -12.63 15.72
CA ARG A 168 -0.64 -11.81 16.08
C ARG A 168 -0.75 -10.52 15.26
N ALA A 169 -0.38 -10.59 13.99
CA ALA A 169 -0.43 -9.48 13.05
C ALA A 169 -1.43 -9.76 11.92
N THR A 170 -1.74 -8.70 11.16
CA THR A 170 -2.49 -8.79 9.89
C THR A 170 -1.52 -8.82 8.72
N LEU A 171 -1.86 -9.50 7.62
CA LEU A 171 -1.02 -9.54 6.43
C LEU A 171 -1.61 -8.63 5.34
N ARG A 172 -0.80 -7.70 4.85
CA ARG A 172 -1.11 -6.78 3.75
C ARG A 172 -0.25 -7.14 2.54
N ILE A 173 -0.91 -7.43 1.42
CA ILE A 173 -0.25 -7.84 0.19
C ILE A 173 -0.39 -6.72 -0.85
N ASN A 174 0.74 -6.37 -1.47
CA ASN A 174 0.79 -5.56 -2.68
C ASN A 174 1.35 -6.41 -3.81
N VAL A 175 0.77 -6.31 -5.00
CA VAL A 175 1.30 -7.00 -6.19
C VAL A 175 2.46 -6.20 -6.74
N TYR A 176 3.60 -6.87 -7.02
CA TYR A 176 4.78 -6.24 -7.58
C TYR A 176 4.47 -5.41 -8.84
N GLN A 177 5.16 -4.28 -8.95
CA GLN A 177 5.07 -3.38 -10.09
C GLN A 177 6.48 -3.14 -10.64
N SER A 178 6.66 -3.40 -11.93
CA SER A 178 7.94 -3.26 -12.62
C SER A 178 8.33 -1.80 -12.85
N VAL A 179 8.78 -1.13 -11.79
CA VAL A 179 9.24 0.26 -11.88
C VAL A 179 10.68 0.36 -12.39
N LYS A 180 11.56 -0.53 -11.91
CA LYS A 180 12.98 -0.54 -12.26
C LYS A 180 13.44 -1.78 -13.02
N THR A 181 12.79 -2.91 -12.79
CA THR A 181 13.18 -4.20 -13.35
C THR A 181 11.95 -5.09 -13.53
N ASP A 182 12.04 -6.03 -14.46
CA ASP A 182 11.04 -7.07 -14.68
C ASP A 182 11.40 -8.40 -14.01
N ALA A 183 12.55 -8.49 -13.35
CA ALA A 183 13.02 -9.75 -12.74
C ALA A 183 12.04 -10.37 -11.72
N PHE A 184 11.19 -9.53 -11.11
CA PHE A 184 10.21 -9.95 -10.10
C PHE A 184 8.75 -9.90 -10.61
N ALA A 185 8.56 -9.60 -11.90
CA ALA A 185 7.25 -9.53 -12.52
C ALA A 185 6.56 -10.90 -12.53
N LEU A 186 5.33 -10.94 -12.02
CA LEU A 186 4.51 -12.15 -12.04
C LEU A 186 4.09 -12.48 -13.46
N THR A 187 4.10 -13.76 -13.81
CA THR A 187 3.28 -14.24 -14.92
C THR A 187 1.80 -14.24 -14.54
N TYR A 188 0.93 -14.35 -15.53
CA TYR A 188 -0.51 -14.50 -15.32
C TYR A 188 -0.85 -15.68 -14.40
N ASP A 189 -0.23 -16.83 -14.62
CA ASP A 189 -0.47 -18.03 -13.81
C ASP A 189 0.05 -17.89 -12.39
N GLN A 190 1.21 -17.23 -12.22
CA GLN A 190 1.77 -16.96 -10.89
C GLN A 190 0.87 -16.02 -10.07
N PHE A 191 0.32 -14.98 -10.69
CA PHE A 191 -0.62 -14.07 -10.04
C PHE A 191 -1.83 -14.82 -9.46
N TRP A 192 -2.49 -15.63 -10.29
CA TRP A 192 -3.69 -16.35 -9.86
C TRP A 192 -3.37 -17.50 -8.90
N THR A 193 -2.26 -18.22 -9.12
CA THR A 193 -1.81 -19.26 -8.19
C THR A 193 -1.48 -18.67 -6.83
N GLY A 194 -0.84 -17.50 -6.79
CA GLY A 194 -0.52 -16.81 -5.54
C GLY A 194 -1.76 -16.44 -4.73
N PHE A 195 -2.76 -15.83 -5.38
CA PHE A 195 -4.03 -15.52 -4.70
C PHE A 195 -4.81 -16.76 -4.25
N LYS A 196 -4.85 -17.82 -5.07
CA LYS A 196 -5.49 -19.09 -4.68
C LYS A 196 -4.85 -19.70 -3.43
N LYS A 197 -3.51 -19.77 -3.40
CA LYS A 197 -2.77 -20.29 -2.24
C LYS A 197 -2.94 -19.42 -1.01
N LEU A 198 -2.86 -18.09 -1.16
CA LEU A 198 -3.06 -17.14 -0.08
C LEU A 198 -4.45 -17.30 0.57
N PHE A 199 -5.52 -17.32 -0.24
CA PHE A 199 -6.89 -17.39 0.27
C PHE A 199 -7.29 -18.77 0.80
N ALA A 200 -6.59 -19.83 0.43
CA ALA A 200 -6.77 -21.15 1.04
C ALA A 200 -6.37 -21.18 2.53
N GLU A 201 -5.47 -20.28 2.95
CA GLU A 201 -4.84 -20.29 4.27
C GLU A 201 -5.09 -19.00 5.06
N SER A 202 -6.05 -18.19 4.60
CA SER A 202 -6.37 -16.91 5.23
C SER A 202 -7.81 -16.49 5.03
N VAL A 203 -8.28 -15.67 5.95
CA VAL A 203 -9.56 -14.96 5.86
C VAL A 203 -9.31 -13.58 5.25
N LEU A 204 -10.01 -13.26 4.18
CA LEU A 204 -9.94 -11.96 3.53
C LEU A 204 -10.69 -10.91 4.35
N MET A 205 -9.97 -9.85 4.69
CA MET A 205 -10.50 -8.72 5.47
C MET A 205 -10.84 -7.55 4.56
N VAL A 206 -9.96 -7.24 3.61
CA VAL A 206 -10.11 -6.15 2.64
C VAL A 206 -9.49 -6.58 1.31
N CYS A 207 -10.20 -6.40 0.19
CA CYS A 207 -9.62 -6.58 -1.14
C CYS A 207 -9.74 -5.27 -1.92
N ASN A 208 -8.63 -4.57 -2.15
CA ASN A 208 -8.57 -3.40 -3.03
C ASN A 208 -7.74 -3.66 -4.30
N GLU A 209 -7.24 -4.88 -4.51
CA GLU A 209 -6.73 -5.32 -5.82
C GLU A 209 -7.93 -5.40 -6.79
N PRO A 210 -8.01 -4.54 -7.82
CA PRO A 210 -9.23 -4.39 -8.59
C PRO A 210 -9.66 -5.63 -9.38
N ILE A 211 -8.72 -6.40 -9.95
CA ILE A 211 -9.01 -7.59 -10.73
C ILE A 211 -9.43 -8.75 -9.83
N VAL A 212 -8.79 -8.90 -8.67
CA VAL A 212 -9.20 -9.90 -7.68
C VAL A 212 -10.61 -9.62 -7.15
N ARG A 213 -10.95 -8.35 -6.89
CA ARG A 213 -12.32 -7.95 -6.52
C ARG A 213 -13.36 -8.38 -7.55
N ALA A 214 -13.07 -8.17 -8.83
CA ALA A 214 -13.98 -8.54 -9.91
C ALA A 214 -14.20 -10.05 -9.97
N VAL A 215 -13.15 -10.86 -9.82
CA VAL A 215 -13.25 -12.33 -9.79
C VAL A 215 -14.01 -12.82 -8.56
N LEU A 216 -13.81 -12.19 -7.39
CA LEU A 216 -14.58 -12.50 -6.17
C LEU A 216 -16.04 -12.01 -6.24
N GLY A 217 -16.44 -11.30 -7.30
CA GLY A 217 -17.79 -10.78 -7.45
C GLY A 217 -18.18 -9.71 -6.43
N ILE A 218 -17.20 -9.03 -5.83
CA ILE A 218 -17.44 -7.98 -4.83
C ILE A 218 -18.03 -6.76 -5.55
N LYS A 219 -19.31 -6.47 -5.32
CA LYS A 219 -20.07 -5.43 -6.05
C LYS A 219 -20.03 -4.07 -5.37
N GLU A 220 -19.68 -4.01 -4.09
CA GLU A 220 -19.58 -2.77 -3.36
C GLU A 220 -18.58 -1.84 -4.05
N PRO A 221 -18.90 -0.54 -4.21
CA PRO A 221 -17.94 0.42 -4.74
C PRO A 221 -16.67 0.40 -3.90
N ARG A 222 -15.51 0.56 -4.55
CA ARG A 222 -14.24 0.73 -3.84
C ARG A 222 -14.33 1.94 -2.93
N ARG A 223 -14.34 1.71 -1.61
CA ARG A 223 -14.27 2.77 -0.60
C ARG A 223 -12.83 3.27 -0.54
N GLY A 224 -12.54 4.32 -1.30
CA GLY A 224 -11.17 4.80 -1.47
C GLY A 224 -10.43 4.07 -2.58
N GLY A 225 -9.30 4.65 -2.99
CA GLY A 225 -8.53 4.20 -4.12
C GLY A 225 -7.53 5.26 -4.55
N CYS A 226 -6.48 4.83 -5.25
CA CYS A 226 -5.48 5.75 -5.79
C CYS A 226 -6.18 6.92 -6.51
N GLY A 227 -5.79 8.14 -6.19
CA GLY A 227 -6.30 9.37 -6.82
C GLY A 227 -7.75 9.78 -6.53
N GLN A 228 -8.51 9.09 -5.68
CA GLN A 228 -9.88 9.54 -5.32
C GLN A 228 -9.95 10.26 -3.98
N THR A 229 -9.41 9.61 -2.95
CA THR A 229 -9.31 10.10 -1.56
C THR A 229 -7.91 9.85 -1.00
N THR A 230 -6.95 9.51 -1.86
CA THR A 230 -5.56 9.28 -1.47
C THR A 230 -4.64 10.14 -2.31
N VAL A 231 -3.73 10.85 -1.64
CA VAL A 231 -2.70 11.69 -2.26
C VAL A 231 -1.33 11.18 -1.79
N ARG A 232 -0.35 11.17 -2.70
CA ARG A 232 1.04 10.78 -2.39
C ARG A 232 1.94 11.98 -2.59
N VAL A 233 2.82 12.23 -1.62
CA VAL A 233 3.91 13.21 -1.74
C VAL A 233 5.22 12.44 -1.69
N THR A 234 6.05 12.53 -2.72
CA THR A 234 7.34 11.85 -2.78
C THR A 234 8.43 12.66 -2.06
N PRO A 235 9.62 12.08 -1.79
CA PRO A 235 10.75 12.81 -1.23
C PRO A 235 11.21 14.02 -2.07
N LYS A 236 10.79 14.12 -3.33
CA LYS A 236 11.08 15.23 -4.25
C LYS A 236 10.05 16.37 -4.19
N GLY A 237 9.09 16.33 -3.26
CA GLY A 237 7.96 17.26 -3.22
C GLY A 237 6.99 17.08 -4.40
N GLU A 238 6.94 15.87 -4.98
CA GLU A 238 6.03 15.55 -6.09
C GLU A 238 4.71 15.00 -5.56
N VAL A 239 3.60 15.53 -6.09
CA VAL A 239 2.24 15.16 -5.72
C VAL A 239 1.65 14.24 -6.79
N LEU A 240 1.28 13.03 -6.38
CA LEU A 240 0.87 11.95 -7.27
C LEU A 240 -0.42 11.25 -6.78
N PRO A 241 -1.25 10.74 -7.70
CA PRO A 241 -2.38 9.89 -7.34
C PRO A 241 -1.95 8.46 -6.95
N CYS A 242 -0.76 8.04 -7.39
CA CYS A 242 -0.18 6.72 -7.17
C CYS A 242 1.34 6.79 -7.29
N VAL A 243 2.08 6.10 -6.42
CA VAL A 243 3.56 6.04 -6.48
C VAL A 243 4.10 5.34 -7.75
N TYR A 244 3.25 4.58 -8.43
CA TYR A 244 3.56 3.87 -9.68
C TYR A 244 3.18 4.67 -10.93
N TRP A 245 2.84 5.95 -10.80
CA TRP A 245 2.47 6.77 -11.94
C TRP A 245 3.69 7.51 -12.49
N PRO A 246 4.21 7.15 -13.69
CA PRO A 246 5.51 7.62 -14.16
C PRO A 246 5.47 8.99 -14.87
N GLU A 247 4.31 9.66 -14.93
CA GLU A 247 4.14 10.88 -15.72
C GLU A 247 3.95 12.14 -14.88
N GLN A 248 4.62 13.22 -15.31
CA GLN A 248 4.39 14.64 -14.99
C GLN A 248 3.72 14.86 -13.62
N PRO A 249 4.48 14.72 -12.53
CA PRO A 249 3.96 14.97 -11.19
C PRO A 249 3.53 16.42 -11.03
N LEU A 250 2.50 16.63 -10.20
CA LEU A 250 2.21 17.95 -9.64
C LEU A 250 3.23 18.25 -8.54
N ARG A 251 3.28 19.50 -8.08
CA ARG A 251 4.16 19.95 -6.98
C ARG A 251 3.36 20.29 -5.74
N LEU A 252 4.05 20.49 -4.63
CA LEU A 252 3.42 20.92 -3.38
C LEU A 252 2.64 22.23 -3.53
N ASN A 253 3.18 23.22 -4.24
CA ASN A 253 2.46 24.47 -4.50
C ASN A 253 1.13 24.24 -5.26
N ASP A 254 1.06 23.22 -6.13
CA ASP A 254 -0.22 22.88 -6.80
C ASP A 254 -1.23 22.31 -5.79
N LEU A 255 -0.75 21.50 -4.84
CA LEU A 255 -1.57 20.94 -3.76
C LEU A 255 -2.04 22.05 -2.81
N GLU A 256 -1.18 22.99 -2.43
CA GLU A 256 -1.54 24.14 -1.60
C GLU A 256 -2.60 25.02 -2.28
N HIS A 257 -2.45 25.26 -3.59
CA HIS A 257 -3.38 26.09 -4.34
C HIS A 257 -4.73 25.40 -4.58
N GLN A 258 -4.73 24.10 -4.89
CA GLN A 258 -5.95 23.37 -5.26
C GLN A 258 -6.64 22.70 -4.08
N GLY A 259 -5.93 22.46 -2.98
CA GLY A 259 -6.40 21.71 -1.82
C GLY A 259 -7.08 20.39 -2.22
N GLU A 260 -8.30 20.17 -1.74
CA GLU A 260 -9.11 18.99 -2.06
C GLU A 260 -9.37 18.79 -3.56
N CYS A 261 -9.37 19.87 -4.35
CA CYS A 261 -9.63 19.83 -5.79
C CYS A 261 -8.45 19.24 -6.58
N ILE A 262 -7.31 18.97 -5.94
CA ILE A 262 -6.15 18.32 -6.58
C ILE A 262 -6.51 17.01 -7.28
N VAL A 263 -7.49 16.27 -6.73
CA VAL A 263 -8.00 15.01 -7.30
C VAL A 263 -8.81 15.19 -8.58
N GLU A 264 -9.16 16.42 -8.91
CA GLU A 264 -9.82 16.80 -10.14
C GLU A 264 -8.84 17.25 -11.24
N SER A 265 -7.55 17.37 -10.90
CA SER A 265 -6.51 17.67 -11.87
C SER A 265 -6.45 16.62 -12.99
N LYS A 266 -5.90 17.03 -14.14
CA LYS A 266 -5.70 16.13 -15.29
C LYS A 266 -4.91 14.88 -14.91
N LEU A 267 -3.92 15.01 -14.03
CA LEU A 267 -3.09 13.89 -13.57
C LEU A 267 -3.94 12.84 -12.82
N PHE A 268 -4.74 13.29 -11.85
CA PHE A 268 -5.58 12.40 -11.03
C PHE A 268 -6.73 11.79 -11.84
N ARG A 269 -7.39 12.58 -12.70
CA ARG A 269 -8.47 12.07 -13.58
C ARG A 269 -7.99 11.01 -14.56
N ARG A 270 -6.74 11.08 -15.04
CA ARG A 270 -6.16 10.06 -15.92
C ARG A 270 -5.99 8.70 -15.25
N LEU A 271 -5.80 8.66 -13.93
CA LEU A 271 -5.76 7.39 -13.21
C LEU A 271 -7.12 6.66 -13.25
N ALA A 272 -8.23 7.39 -13.41
CA ALA A 272 -9.57 6.83 -13.56
C ALA A 272 -9.88 6.36 -15.00
N THR A 273 -8.88 6.26 -15.88
CA THR A 273 -9.10 5.81 -17.27
C THR A 273 -9.56 4.35 -17.31
N VAL A 274 -10.78 4.15 -17.84
CA VAL A 274 -11.39 2.83 -18.09
C VAL A 274 -11.13 2.42 -19.56
N PRO A 275 -10.49 1.26 -19.81
CA PRO A 275 -10.31 0.69 -21.15
C PRO A 275 -11.63 0.48 -21.88
N GLU A 276 -11.62 0.57 -23.22
CA GLU A 276 -12.83 0.44 -24.03
C GLU A 276 -13.53 -0.90 -23.83
N PHE A 277 -12.77 -2.00 -23.86
CA PHE A 277 -13.26 -3.34 -23.54
C PHE A 277 -14.00 -3.39 -22.18
N CYS A 278 -13.53 -2.64 -21.20
CA CYS A 278 -14.08 -2.69 -19.85
C CYS A 278 -15.40 -1.94 -19.73
N ARG A 279 -15.73 -0.98 -20.62
CA ARG A 279 -16.95 -0.16 -20.48
C ARG A 279 -18.25 -0.97 -20.48
N SER A 280 -18.26 -2.09 -21.22
CA SER A 280 -19.40 -3.01 -21.28
C SER A 280 -19.24 -4.25 -20.38
N CYS A 281 -18.13 -4.36 -19.65
CA CYS A 281 -17.86 -5.51 -18.78
C CYS A 281 -18.76 -5.46 -17.53
N PRO A 282 -19.44 -6.57 -17.16
CA PRO A 282 -20.33 -6.60 -16.00
C PRO A 282 -19.62 -6.34 -14.66
N PHE A 283 -18.29 -6.40 -14.62
CA PHE A 283 -17.48 -6.18 -13.42
C PHE A 283 -16.80 -4.80 -13.37
N VAL A 284 -17.08 -3.90 -14.32
CA VAL A 284 -16.38 -2.60 -14.43
C VAL A 284 -16.55 -1.72 -13.20
N GLU A 285 -17.72 -1.74 -12.58
CA GLU A 285 -17.96 -0.99 -11.33
C GLU A 285 -17.10 -1.50 -10.17
N SER A 286 -16.73 -2.79 -10.18
CA SER A 286 -15.85 -3.38 -9.18
C SER A 286 -14.37 -3.05 -9.46
N CYS A 287 -13.89 -3.29 -10.68
CA CYS A 287 -12.46 -3.22 -11.00
C CYS A 287 -12.00 -1.94 -11.70
N GLY A 288 -12.88 -1.15 -12.31
CA GLY A 288 -12.54 0.04 -13.10
C GLY A 288 -11.53 -0.23 -14.22
N GLY A 289 -11.52 -1.43 -14.78
CA GLY A 289 -10.52 -1.88 -15.75
C GLY A 289 -9.16 -2.29 -15.18
N GLY A 290 -9.06 -2.48 -13.86
CA GLY A 290 -7.85 -2.94 -13.18
C GLY A 290 -6.99 -1.83 -12.58
N CYS A 291 -5.74 -2.17 -12.26
CA CYS A 291 -4.76 -1.23 -11.73
C CYS A 291 -4.25 -0.31 -12.84
N ALA A 292 -4.73 0.93 -12.86
CA ALA A 292 -4.29 1.94 -13.83
C ALA A 292 -2.78 2.23 -13.75
N GLY A 293 -2.19 2.18 -12.54
CA GLY A 293 -0.73 2.30 -12.36
C GLY A 293 0.04 1.18 -13.06
N ARG A 294 -0.37 -0.08 -12.86
CA ARG A 294 0.20 -1.26 -13.54
C ARG A 294 0.12 -1.12 -15.05
N ARG A 295 -1.09 -0.88 -15.57
CA ARG A 295 -1.34 -0.66 -17.00
C ARG A 295 -0.46 0.46 -17.56
N ARG A 296 -0.31 1.56 -16.81
CA ARG A 296 0.51 2.69 -17.26
C ARG A 296 2.00 2.36 -17.30
N LEU A 297 2.55 1.68 -16.29
CA LEU A 297 3.95 1.22 -16.29
C LEU A 297 4.25 0.30 -17.47
N ARG A 298 3.27 -0.53 -17.86
CA ARG A 298 3.37 -1.41 -19.03
C ARG A 298 3.16 -0.71 -20.38
N GLY A 299 2.88 0.59 -20.41
CA GLY A 299 2.56 1.32 -21.64
C GLY A 299 1.19 0.97 -22.24
N ARG A 300 0.31 0.31 -21.48
CA ARG A 300 -0.96 -0.27 -21.92
C ARG A 300 -2.16 0.34 -21.19
N LEU A 301 -2.12 1.66 -20.94
CA LEU A 301 -3.15 2.36 -20.15
C LEU A 301 -4.57 2.14 -20.71
N ASN A 302 -4.75 2.05 -22.02
CA ASN A 302 -6.08 1.91 -22.63
C ASN A 302 -6.52 0.46 -22.84
N GLU A 303 -5.75 -0.51 -22.35
CA GLU A 303 -6.06 -1.94 -22.44
C GLU A 303 -6.48 -2.48 -21.07
N PRO A 304 -7.23 -3.59 -21.00
CA PRO A 304 -7.50 -4.28 -19.75
C PRO A 304 -6.20 -4.62 -18.99
N ASP A 305 -6.30 -4.72 -17.66
CA ASP A 305 -5.20 -5.20 -16.82
C ASP A 305 -4.63 -6.52 -17.33
N GLU A 306 -3.31 -6.68 -17.27
CA GLU A 306 -2.62 -7.87 -17.76
C GLU A 306 -3.04 -9.16 -17.03
N PHE A 307 -3.59 -9.03 -15.81
CA PHE A 307 -4.12 -10.15 -15.04
C PHE A 307 -5.63 -10.37 -15.22
N CYS A 308 -6.32 -9.58 -16.07
CA CYS A 308 -7.76 -9.70 -16.26
C CYS A 308 -8.15 -11.03 -16.95
N PRO A 309 -8.95 -11.91 -16.31
CA PRO A 309 -9.33 -13.19 -16.91
C PRO A 309 -10.46 -13.03 -17.92
N PHE A 310 -11.35 -12.06 -17.69
CA PHE A 310 -12.50 -11.79 -18.57
C PHE A 310 -12.05 -11.31 -19.96
N ALA A 311 -10.95 -10.56 -20.04
CA ALA A 311 -10.35 -10.15 -21.31
C ALA A 311 -9.74 -11.34 -22.09
N ARG A 312 -9.43 -12.44 -21.39
CA ARG A 312 -8.93 -13.69 -21.98
C ARG A 312 -10.05 -14.70 -22.24
N GLY A 313 -11.30 -14.38 -21.91
CA GLY A 313 -12.41 -15.33 -21.98
C GLY A 313 -12.31 -16.46 -20.95
N GLU A 314 -11.54 -16.26 -19.89
CA GLU A 314 -11.30 -17.26 -18.84
C GLU A 314 -12.19 -17.01 -17.60
N MET A 315 -12.47 -18.08 -16.86
CA MET A 315 -13.05 -18.00 -15.52
C MET A 315 -12.05 -18.56 -14.51
N ILE A 316 -11.76 -17.78 -13.47
CA ILE A 316 -10.88 -18.19 -12.38
C ILE A 316 -11.77 -18.65 -11.21
N ASP A 317 -11.68 -19.93 -10.83
CA ASP A 317 -12.23 -20.40 -9.54
C ASP A 317 -11.32 -19.90 -8.40
N LEU A 318 -11.77 -18.84 -7.72
CA LEU A 318 -11.09 -18.26 -6.58
C LEU A 318 -12.02 -18.28 -5.37
N ARG A 319 -11.75 -19.18 -4.43
CA ARG A 319 -12.50 -19.34 -3.20
C ARG A 319 -11.81 -18.58 -2.07
N CYS A 320 -12.59 -17.93 -1.23
CA CYS A 320 -12.08 -17.13 -0.15
C CYS A 320 -13.11 -17.01 0.97
N GLU A 321 -12.68 -17.22 2.22
CA GLU A 321 -13.48 -16.87 3.39
C GLU A 321 -13.36 -15.36 3.62
N ILE A 322 -14.49 -14.65 3.72
CA ILE A 322 -14.51 -13.19 3.91
C ILE A 322 -14.97 -12.87 5.32
N ALA A 323 -14.19 -12.06 6.05
CA ALA A 323 -14.58 -11.63 7.38
C ALA A 323 -15.79 -10.67 7.33
N ILE A 324 -16.86 -11.04 8.04
CA ILE A 324 -18.07 -10.22 8.16
C ILE A 324 -17.94 -9.27 9.35
N GLY A 325 -18.26 -7.98 9.15
CA GLY A 325 -18.58 -7.05 10.25
C GLY A 325 -17.41 -6.45 11.04
N ARG A 326 -16.15 -6.60 10.59
CA ARG A 326 -15.00 -5.92 11.23
C ARG A 326 -14.59 -4.69 10.42
N GLU A 327 -14.69 -3.50 11.01
CA GLU A 327 -14.07 -2.29 10.44
C GLU A 327 -12.55 -2.37 10.59
N PHE A 328 -11.82 -2.30 9.47
CA PHE A 328 -10.37 -2.27 9.48
C PHE A 328 -9.87 -0.84 9.32
N PRO A 329 -8.91 -0.37 10.16
CA PRO A 329 -8.34 0.97 10.06
C PRO A 329 -7.84 1.35 8.65
N LYS A 330 -7.46 0.34 7.86
CA LYS A 330 -6.91 0.45 6.50
C LYS A 330 -7.85 0.02 5.37
N ALA A 331 -9.15 -0.13 5.64
CA ALA A 331 -10.12 -0.50 4.60
C ALA A 331 -10.16 0.50 3.41
N ALA A 332 -9.79 1.76 3.64
CA ALA A 332 -9.69 2.78 2.58
C ALA A 332 -8.26 3.03 2.07
N SER A 333 -7.28 2.23 2.50
CA SER A 333 -5.92 2.30 1.95
C SER A 333 -5.95 1.86 0.48
N ALA A 334 -5.23 2.60 -0.36
CA ALA A 334 -5.19 2.35 -1.79
C ALA A 334 -4.57 0.99 -2.14
N CYS A 335 -5.21 0.27 -3.07
CA CYS A 335 -4.67 -0.84 -3.87
C CYS A 335 -3.92 -1.92 -3.07
N THR A 336 -4.61 -2.58 -2.14
CA THR A 336 -4.02 -3.63 -1.31
C THR A 336 -5.01 -4.73 -0.95
N THR A 337 -4.51 -5.94 -0.73
CA THR A 337 -5.30 -7.06 -0.17
C THR A 337 -4.84 -7.29 1.26
N ILE A 338 -5.76 -7.23 2.22
CA ILE A 338 -5.49 -7.49 3.64
C ILE A 338 -6.18 -8.78 4.02
N VAL A 339 -5.41 -9.71 4.58
CA VAL A 339 -5.90 -10.99 5.07
C VAL A 339 -5.46 -11.21 6.51
N GLN A 340 -6.18 -12.07 7.22
CA GLN A 340 -5.76 -12.66 8.48
C GLN A 340 -5.41 -14.12 8.21
N GLY A 341 -4.17 -14.54 8.48
CA GLY A 341 -3.81 -15.95 8.34
C GLY A 341 -4.58 -16.83 9.32
N ASN A 342 -4.85 -18.06 8.91
CA ASN A 342 -5.50 -19.04 9.78
C ASN A 342 -4.53 -19.43 10.91
N THR A 343 -4.98 -19.28 12.16
CA THR A 343 -4.26 -19.87 13.28
C THR A 343 -4.36 -21.39 13.13
N ILE A 344 -3.23 -22.10 13.15
CA ILE A 344 -3.25 -23.56 13.23
C ILE A 344 -4.11 -23.91 14.46
N ARG A 345 -5.22 -24.62 14.24
CA ARG A 345 -5.93 -25.30 15.32
C ARG A 345 -4.95 -26.38 15.79
N VAL A 346 -4.19 -26.09 16.84
CA VAL A 346 -3.36 -27.09 17.53
C VAL A 346 -4.27 -28.11 18.18
#